data_AF-A0A349CVL7-F1
#
_entry.id   AF-A0A349CVL7-F1
#
_cell.length_a   1.000
_cell.length_b   1.000
_cell.length_c   1.000
_cell.angle_alpha   90.00
_cell.angle_beta   90.00
_cell.angle_gamma   90.00
#
_symmetry.space_group_name_H-M   'P 1'
#
loop_
_entity.id
_entity.type
_entity.pdbx_description
1 polymer ?
#
loop_
_entity_poly.entity_id
_entity_poly.type
_entity_poly.pdbx_seq_one_letter_code
_entity_poly.pdbx_strand_id
1 'polypeptide(L)'
;MLQQLDSLDHWRTLPIKQQPAWPDAAAVAAVSDEIAGLPPLVFAGEVDLLRERLAGAAAGEAFLLQGGDCAETFAGATAEQIRNRIKTVLQMAVVLTYGASMPIVKMGRMAGQFAKPRSKDTETRGDVTLPAYRGDIVNGYDFTEASRTADPGRLLRGYHTAASTLNLIRAFTQGGFADLREVHSWNKGFAQNPANQRYERLATEIDRAIKFMEAAGADFDELRRVEFYTGHEGLLMDYERPMTRIDSRTATPYNTSSHFLWIGERTRELDGAHVDYFSKIRNPIGVKLGPSTSPDVALALIDKLDPEREPGRLTFITRMGAGKIRDALPPLLEAVKDSGARPLWVTDPMHGNGITT
;
A
#
# COMPACT_ATOMS: atom_id res chain seq x y z
N MET A 1 10.49 13.75 -24.49
CA MET A 1 9.88 12.42 -24.25
C MET A 1 10.93 11.32 -24.12
N LEU A 2 11.82 11.08 -25.12
CA LEU A 2 12.90 10.08 -25.03
C LEU A 2 13.86 10.28 -23.83
N GLN A 3 14.38 11.50 -23.61
CA GLN A 3 15.26 11.80 -22.45
C GLN A 3 14.62 11.58 -21.07
N GLN A 4 13.28 11.68 -20.95
CA GLN A 4 12.55 11.41 -19.70
C GLN A 4 12.28 9.92 -19.47
N LEU A 5 12.26 9.12 -20.54
CA LEU A 5 12.14 7.67 -20.45
C LEU A 5 13.51 7.03 -20.14
N ASP A 6 14.58 7.55 -20.73
CA ASP A 6 15.94 7.07 -20.45
C ASP A 6 16.35 7.31 -18.98
N SER A 7 15.87 8.38 -18.36
CA SER A 7 16.10 8.62 -16.93
C SER A 7 15.36 7.63 -16.03
N LEU A 8 14.19 7.13 -16.47
CA LEU A 8 13.38 6.16 -15.71
C LEU A 8 13.98 4.76 -15.67
N ASP A 9 14.93 4.44 -16.53
CA ASP A 9 15.56 3.12 -16.58
C ASP A 9 16.97 3.09 -15.97
N HIS A 10 17.46 4.20 -15.41
CA HIS A 10 18.77 4.23 -14.72
C HIS A 10 18.87 3.19 -13.58
N TRP A 11 17.77 2.89 -12.88
CA TRP A 11 17.72 1.86 -11.83
C TRP A 11 18.24 0.49 -12.30
N ARG A 12 18.15 0.18 -13.60
CA ARG A 12 18.66 -1.09 -14.17
C ARG A 12 20.17 -1.22 -14.05
N THR A 13 20.87 -0.09 -13.88
CA THR A 13 22.32 -0.04 -13.69
C THR A 13 22.74 -0.11 -12.21
N LEU A 14 21.77 -0.06 -11.29
CA LEU A 14 22.00 0.00 -9.85
C LEU A 14 21.83 -1.38 -9.20
N PRO A 15 22.43 -1.61 -8.02
CA PRO A 15 22.18 -2.82 -7.24
C PRO A 15 20.67 -2.98 -6.92
N ILE A 16 20.14 -4.16 -7.18
CA ILE A 16 18.74 -4.50 -6.91
C ILE A 16 18.66 -5.73 -6.01
N LYS A 17 17.71 -5.71 -5.06
CA LYS A 17 17.46 -6.82 -4.15
C LYS A 17 16.08 -7.43 -4.38
N GLN A 18 15.90 -8.65 -3.87
CA GLN A 18 14.61 -9.33 -3.76
C GLN A 18 13.89 -9.64 -5.09
N GLN A 19 14.57 -9.51 -6.24
CA GLN A 19 14.03 -9.97 -7.52
C GLN A 19 14.09 -11.50 -7.59
N PRO A 20 13.11 -12.15 -8.25
CA PRO A 20 13.17 -13.58 -8.52
C PRO A 20 14.24 -13.91 -9.56
N ALA A 21 14.81 -15.11 -9.46
CA ALA A 21 15.61 -15.68 -10.53
C ALA A 21 14.66 -16.28 -11.57
N TRP A 22 14.28 -15.47 -12.58
CA TRP A 22 13.45 -15.94 -13.68
C TRP A 22 14.20 -17.03 -14.48
N PRO A 23 13.60 -18.19 -14.75
CA PRO A 23 14.26 -19.26 -15.50
C PRO A 23 14.47 -18.91 -16.97
N ASP A 24 13.64 -18.00 -17.52
CA ASP A 24 13.70 -17.54 -18.90
C ASP A 24 13.57 -16.01 -18.95
N ALA A 25 14.66 -15.34 -19.32
CA ALA A 25 14.75 -13.89 -19.43
C ALA A 25 13.92 -13.33 -20.61
N ALA A 26 13.78 -14.09 -21.70
CA ALA A 26 12.99 -13.67 -22.86
C ALA A 26 11.49 -13.75 -22.54
N ALA A 27 11.07 -14.79 -21.80
CA ALA A 27 9.69 -14.93 -21.37
C ALA A 27 9.24 -13.79 -20.45
N VAL A 28 10.07 -13.40 -19.47
CA VAL A 28 9.74 -12.25 -18.60
C VAL A 28 9.70 -10.93 -19.37
N ALA A 29 10.65 -10.69 -20.29
CA ALA A 29 10.63 -9.50 -21.14
C ALA A 29 9.34 -9.42 -21.98
N ALA A 30 8.94 -10.53 -22.60
CA ALA A 30 7.71 -10.60 -23.41
C ALA A 30 6.46 -10.30 -22.57
N VAL A 31 6.35 -10.85 -21.36
CA VAL A 31 5.22 -10.56 -20.45
C VAL A 31 5.24 -9.12 -19.96
N SER A 32 6.41 -8.57 -19.64
CA SER A 32 6.56 -7.16 -19.28
C SER A 32 6.13 -6.23 -20.43
N ASP A 33 6.50 -6.54 -21.67
CA ASP A 33 6.09 -5.77 -22.85
C ASP A 33 4.57 -5.86 -23.07
N GLU A 34 3.96 -7.03 -22.86
CA GLU A 34 2.51 -7.19 -22.89
C GLU A 34 1.82 -6.30 -21.85
N ILE A 35 2.28 -6.33 -20.59
CA ILE A 35 1.73 -5.50 -19.50
C ILE A 35 1.85 -4.00 -19.82
N ALA A 36 2.96 -3.58 -20.45
CA ALA A 36 3.15 -2.18 -20.85
C ALA A 36 2.08 -1.72 -21.85
N GLY A 37 1.60 -2.62 -22.72
CA GLY A 37 0.53 -2.38 -23.68
C GLY A 37 -0.90 -2.42 -23.10
N LEU A 38 -1.08 -2.95 -21.88
CA LEU A 38 -2.40 -3.04 -21.25
C LEU A 38 -2.84 -1.69 -20.63
N PRO A 39 -4.15 -1.49 -20.38
CA PRO A 39 -4.66 -0.31 -19.68
C PRO A 39 -4.03 -0.10 -18.28
N PRO A 40 -3.90 1.15 -17.82
CA PRO A 40 -3.50 1.42 -16.44
C PRO A 40 -4.58 0.96 -15.45
N LEU A 41 -4.19 0.61 -14.21
CA LEU A 41 -5.16 0.27 -13.16
C LEU A 41 -5.76 1.53 -12.51
N VAL A 42 -4.95 2.57 -12.34
CA VAL A 42 -5.37 3.85 -11.77
C VAL A 42 -5.04 5.01 -12.70
N PHE A 43 -5.85 6.06 -12.65
CA PHE A 43 -5.60 7.28 -13.39
C PHE A 43 -4.72 8.25 -12.59
N ALA A 44 -3.83 8.99 -13.26
CA ALA A 44 -2.90 9.91 -12.61
C ALA A 44 -3.60 11.01 -11.79
N GLY A 45 -4.77 11.47 -12.21
CA GLY A 45 -5.56 12.43 -11.43
C GLY A 45 -6.05 11.86 -10.08
N GLU A 46 -6.29 10.55 -9.98
CA GLU A 46 -6.63 9.90 -8.71
C GLU A 46 -5.42 9.82 -7.78
N VAL A 47 -4.23 9.68 -8.38
CA VAL A 47 -2.95 9.69 -7.65
C VAL A 47 -2.65 11.09 -7.12
N ASP A 48 -2.90 12.14 -7.91
CA ASP A 48 -2.78 13.53 -7.48
C ASP A 48 -3.75 13.82 -6.32
N LEU A 49 -5.01 13.39 -6.44
CA LEU A 49 -6.01 13.53 -5.37
C LEU A 49 -5.56 12.84 -4.07
N LEU A 50 -5.03 11.62 -4.16
CA LEU A 50 -4.48 10.94 -2.98
C LEU A 50 -3.35 11.76 -2.36
N ARG A 51 -2.44 12.32 -3.15
CA ARG A 51 -1.32 13.14 -2.64
C ARG A 51 -1.84 14.33 -1.85
N GLU A 52 -2.89 15.02 -2.33
CA GLU A 52 -3.56 16.10 -1.59
C GLU A 52 -4.16 15.62 -0.26
N ARG A 53 -4.83 14.46 -0.25
CA ARG A 53 -5.37 13.88 0.99
C ARG A 53 -4.27 13.55 2.00
N LEU A 54 -3.14 13.02 1.53
CA LEU A 54 -1.98 12.73 2.37
C LEU A 54 -1.26 14.00 2.84
N ALA A 55 -1.33 15.10 2.07
CA ALA A 55 -0.84 16.40 2.51
C ALA A 55 -1.63 16.92 3.72
N GLY A 56 -2.97 16.82 3.68
CA GLY A 56 -3.82 17.13 4.84
C GLY A 56 -3.49 16.26 6.06
N ALA A 57 -3.23 14.96 5.84
CA ALA A 57 -2.81 14.08 6.92
C ALA A 57 -1.43 14.46 7.51
N ALA A 58 -0.47 14.84 6.68
CA ALA A 58 0.85 15.30 7.12
C ALA A 58 0.76 16.64 7.88
N ALA A 59 -0.25 17.47 7.58
CA ALA A 59 -0.54 18.71 8.29
C ALA A 59 -1.29 18.51 9.63
N GLY A 60 -1.74 17.28 9.94
CA GLY A 60 -2.54 16.99 11.14
C GLY A 60 -4.03 17.28 10.98
N GLU A 61 -4.50 17.47 9.74
CA GLU A 61 -5.89 17.78 9.39
C GLU A 61 -6.68 16.54 8.95
N ALA A 62 -6.00 15.40 8.78
CA ALA A 62 -6.60 14.11 8.45
C ALA A 62 -5.76 12.97 9.03
N PHE A 63 -6.29 11.74 8.98
CA PHE A 63 -5.60 10.54 9.43
C PHE A 63 -5.60 9.46 8.35
N LEU A 64 -4.46 8.83 8.08
CA LEU A 64 -4.37 7.73 7.12
C LEU A 64 -4.67 6.39 7.80
N LEU A 65 -5.69 5.68 7.30
CA LEU A 65 -5.93 4.27 7.59
C LEU A 65 -5.55 3.43 6.37
N GLN A 66 -4.47 2.66 6.51
CA GLN A 66 -4.06 1.65 5.53
C GLN A 66 -4.22 0.23 6.12
N GLY A 67 -4.93 -0.66 5.42
CA GLY A 67 -5.18 -2.03 5.89
C GLY A 67 -5.48 -3.02 4.77
N GLY A 68 -5.26 -4.31 5.02
CA GLY A 68 -5.49 -5.38 4.04
C GLY A 68 -4.54 -6.56 4.26
N ASP A 69 -4.42 -7.42 3.26
CA ASP A 69 -3.65 -8.66 3.36
C ASP A 69 -2.13 -8.38 3.48
N CYS A 70 -1.41 -9.33 4.12
CA CYS A 70 0.05 -9.31 4.13
C CYS A 70 0.60 -9.53 2.72
N ALA A 71 0.08 -10.58 2.06
CA ALA A 71 0.22 -10.86 0.65
C ALA A 71 -1.13 -11.40 0.14
N GLU A 72 -1.68 -10.77 -0.89
CA GLU A 72 -2.86 -11.27 -1.60
C GLU A 72 -2.50 -12.58 -2.32
N THR A 73 -3.49 -13.45 -2.48
CA THR A 73 -3.38 -14.67 -3.30
C THR A 73 -4.37 -14.60 -4.45
N PHE A 74 -4.06 -15.23 -5.58
CA PHE A 74 -4.96 -15.28 -6.72
C PHE A 74 -6.25 -16.03 -6.38
N ALA A 75 -6.16 -17.07 -5.55
CA ALA A 75 -7.32 -17.82 -5.06
C ALA A 75 -8.19 -17.00 -4.09
N GLY A 76 -7.59 -16.06 -3.36
CA GLY A 76 -8.28 -15.16 -2.43
C GLY A 76 -8.89 -13.91 -3.08
N ALA A 77 -8.75 -13.73 -4.39
CA ALA A 77 -9.35 -12.63 -5.14
C ALA A 77 -10.82 -12.91 -5.49
N THR A 78 -11.62 -13.34 -4.51
CA THR A 78 -13.06 -13.57 -4.68
C THR A 78 -13.87 -12.34 -4.27
N ALA A 79 -15.04 -12.14 -4.89
CA ALA A 79 -15.90 -10.99 -4.59
C ALA A 79 -16.28 -10.90 -3.11
N GLU A 80 -16.52 -12.04 -2.45
CA GLU A 80 -16.83 -12.09 -1.02
C GLU A 80 -15.65 -11.60 -0.17
N GLN A 81 -14.44 -12.10 -0.42
CA GLN A 81 -13.28 -11.72 0.37
C GLN A 81 -12.90 -10.26 0.14
N ILE A 82 -12.96 -9.78 -1.11
CA ILE A 82 -12.75 -8.37 -1.45
C ILE A 82 -13.75 -7.48 -0.70
N ARG A 83 -15.04 -7.80 -0.76
CA ARG A 83 -16.10 -7.06 -0.05
C ARG A 83 -15.85 -7.04 1.45
N ASN A 84 -15.49 -8.18 2.04
CA ASN A 84 -15.25 -8.28 3.48
C ASN A 84 -14.04 -7.44 3.92
N ARG A 85 -12.95 -7.41 3.13
CA ARG A 85 -11.78 -6.54 3.40
C ARG A 85 -12.15 -5.06 3.33
N ILE A 86 -12.88 -4.64 2.30
CA ILE A 86 -13.37 -3.25 2.18
C ILE A 86 -14.23 -2.91 3.41
N LYS A 87 -15.18 -3.77 3.76
CA LYS A 87 -16.05 -3.60 4.92
C LYS A 87 -15.24 -3.39 6.20
N THR A 88 -14.22 -4.21 6.44
CA THR A 88 -13.35 -4.06 7.63
C THR A 88 -12.66 -2.70 7.66
N VAL A 89 -12.08 -2.24 6.54
CA VAL A 89 -11.43 -0.93 6.47
C VAL A 89 -12.44 0.20 6.70
N LEU A 90 -13.64 0.10 6.13
CA LEU A 90 -14.70 1.10 6.33
C LEU A 90 -15.20 1.14 7.78
N GLN A 91 -15.39 -0.01 8.42
CA GLN A 91 -15.78 -0.10 9.83
C GLN A 91 -14.74 0.57 10.73
N MET A 92 -13.45 0.30 10.52
CA MET A 92 -12.37 0.95 11.25
C MET A 92 -12.34 2.45 10.97
N ALA A 93 -12.54 2.86 9.72
CA ALA A 93 -12.53 4.27 9.33
C ALA A 93 -13.60 5.06 10.06
N VAL A 94 -14.82 4.54 10.20
CA VAL A 94 -15.90 5.28 10.91
C VAL A 94 -15.58 5.47 12.40
N VAL A 95 -15.05 4.43 13.05
CA VAL A 95 -14.62 4.52 14.45
C VAL A 95 -13.50 5.57 14.61
N LEU A 96 -12.53 5.58 13.70
CA LEU A 96 -11.44 6.54 13.70
C LEU A 96 -11.91 7.96 13.39
N THR A 97 -12.83 8.15 12.43
CA THR A 97 -13.43 9.46 12.13
C THR A 97 -14.06 10.06 13.38
N TYR A 98 -14.84 9.25 14.12
CA TYR A 98 -15.47 9.69 15.35
C TYR A 98 -14.43 10.04 16.43
N GLY A 99 -13.48 9.13 16.68
CA GLY A 99 -12.47 9.32 17.74
C GLY A 99 -11.48 10.44 17.47
N ALA A 100 -11.06 10.63 16.21
CA ALA A 100 -10.09 11.65 15.82
C ALA A 100 -10.74 12.99 15.48
N SER A 101 -12.06 13.03 15.26
CA SER A 101 -12.80 14.23 14.82
C SER A 101 -12.20 14.89 13.57
N MET A 102 -11.69 14.07 12.65
CA MET A 102 -11.06 14.51 11.40
C MET A 102 -11.29 13.49 10.28
N PRO A 103 -11.15 13.88 9.00
CA PRO A 103 -11.24 12.98 7.86
C PRO A 103 -10.25 11.81 7.93
N ILE A 104 -10.72 10.62 7.54
CA ILE A 104 -9.88 9.42 7.41
C ILE A 104 -9.61 9.12 5.95
N VAL A 105 -8.35 9.14 5.52
CA VAL A 105 -7.93 8.65 4.20
C VAL A 105 -7.93 7.12 4.23
N LYS A 106 -8.71 6.48 3.37
CA LYS A 106 -8.95 5.04 3.38
C LYS A 106 -8.15 4.36 2.28
N MET A 107 -7.27 3.44 2.64
CA MET A 107 -6.38 2.77 1.70
C MET A 107 -6.33 1.25 1.94
N GLY A 108 -6.62 0.47 0.90
CA GLY A 108 -6.47 -0.98 0.90
C GLY A 108 -5.06 -1.42 0.51
N ARG A 109 -4.49 -2.38 1.24
CA ARG A 109 -3.40 -3.24 0.74
C ARG A 109 -4.00 -4.31 -0.18
N MET A 110 -4.45 -3.87 -1.35
CA MET A 110 -5.32 -4.62 -2.24
C MET A 110 -5.02 -4.30 -3.72
N ALA A 111 -5.43 -5.21 -4.61
CA ALA A 111 -5.27 -5.07 -6.06
C ALA A 111 -3.81 -4.91 -6.52
N GLY A 112 -2.88 -5.63 -5.90
CA GLY A 112 -1.47 -5.59 -6.31
C GLY A 112 -0.47 -6.11 -5.29
N GLN A 113 -0.91 -6.40 -4.06
CA GLN A 113 -0.05 -6.84 -2.96
C GLN A 113 0.30 -8.34 -3.06
N PHE A 114 0.72 -8.79 -4.25
CA PHE A 114 1.00 -10.20 -4.54
C PHE A 114 2.46 -10.61 -4.31
N ALA A 115 3.38 -9.67 -4.17
CA ALA A 115 4.80 -9.94 -3.99
C ALA A 115 5.22 -9.82 -2.51
N LYS A 116 6.21 -10.62 -2.10
CA LYS A 116 6.72 -10.64 -0.73
C LYS A 116 8.25 -10.76 -0.68
N PRO A 117 8.95 -9.86 0.03
CA PRO A 117 10.39 -10.01 0.25
C PRO A 117 10.66 -11.14 1.24
N ARG A 118 11.79 -11.82 1.07
CA ARG A 118 12.21 -12.97 1.91
C ARG A 118 13.57 -12.73 2.53
N SER A 119 13.74 -13.19 3.76
CA SER A 119 15.03 -13.15 4.46
C SER A 119 16.05 -14.15 3.90
N LYS A 120 15.57 -15.22 3.23
CA LYS A 120 16.37 -16.25 2.56
C LYS A 120 15.75 -16.56 1.21
N ASP A 121 16.59 -16.88 0.23
CA ASP A 121 16.14 -17.19 -1.14
C ASP A 121 15.58 -18.60 -1.27
N THR A 122 15.92 -19.48 -0.33
CA THR A 122 15.46 -20.87 -0.26
C THR A 122 14.74 -21.18 1.06
N GLU A 123 13.94 -22.23 1.02
CA GLU A 123 13.27 -22.83 2.17
C GLU A 123 13.58 -24.34 2.18
N THR A 124 14.01 -24.85 3.33
CA THR A 124 14.34 -26.27 3.52
C THR A 124 13.29 -26.90 4.44
N ARG A 125 12.73 -28.04 4.03
CA ARG A 125 11.83 -28.87 4.86
C ARG A 125 12.32 -30.32 4.78
N GLY A 126 12.78 -30.86 5.91
CA GLY A 126 13.51 -32.14 5.91
C GLY A 126 14.76 -32.05 5.04
N ASP A 127 14.94 -33.00 4.13
CA ASP A 127 16.11 -33.08 3.24
C ASP A 127 15.93 -32.31 1.91
N VAL A 128 14.77 -31.69 1.70
CA VAL A 128 14.44 -31.00 0.45
C VAL A 128 14.58 -29.49 0.62
N THR A 129 15.36 -28.85 -0.27
CA THR A 129 15.52 -27.40 -0.34
C THR A 129 14.97 -26.87 -1.65
N LEU A 130 14.03 -25.93 -1.58
CA LEU A 130 13.37 -25.31 -2.73
C LEU A 130 13.46 -23.78 -2.67
N PRO A 131 13.21 -23.06 -3.78
CA PRO A 131 13.04 -21.62 -3.73
C PRO A 131 11.99 -21.20 -2.70
N ALA A 132 12.24 -20.10 -2.02
CA ALA A 132 11.29 -19.50 -1.11
C ALA A 132 10.04 -19.00 -1.87
N TYR A 133 8.85 -19.20 -1.30
CA TYR A 133 7.63 -18.57 -1.81
C TYR A 133 7.76 -17.04 -1.74
N ARG A 134 7.69 -16.35 -2.88
CA ARG A 134 7.83 -14.89 -3.00
C ARG A 134 6.51 -14.18 -3.27
N GLY A 135 5.40 -14.88 -3.09
CA GLY A 135 4.07 -14.38 -3.39
C GLY A 135 3.57 -14.85 -4.76
N ASP A 136 2.25 -14.84 -4.95
CA ASP A 136 1.57 -15.51 -6.07
C ASP A 136 1.96 -14.96 -7.45
N ILE A 137 2.43 -13.71 -7.51
CA ILE A 137 2.91 -13.08 -8.74
C ILE A 137 4.30 -13.60 -9.18
N VAL A 138 5.01 -14.33 -8.31
CA VAL A 138 6.31 -14.96 -8.64
C VAL A 138 6.16 -16.47 -8.77
N ASN A 139 5.65 -17.14 -7.72
CA ASN A 139 5.59 -18.60 -7.64
C ASN A 139 4.43 -19.06 -6.76
N GLY A 140 4.18 -20.37 -6.70
CA GLY A 140 3.12 -20.98 -5.89
C GLY A 140 3.52 -21.24 -4.44
N TYR A 141 2.52 -21.34 -3.57
CA TYR A 141 2.72 -21.56 -2.13
C TYR A 141 3.22 -22.98 -1.81
N ASP A 142 2.69 -23.98 -2.53
CA ASP A 142 2.95 -25.41 -2.28
C ASP A 142 4.45 -25.72 -2.33
N PHE A 143 4.91 -26.61 -1.46
CA PHE A 143 6.32 -26.96 -1.32
C PHE A 143 6.71 -28.09 -2.29
N THR A 144 6.61 -27.80 -3.58
CA THR A 144 7.04 -28.67 -4.68
C THR A 144 7.91 -27.87 -5.64
N GLU A 145 8.82 -28.53 -6.36
CA GLU A 145 9.70 -27.86 -7.34
C GLU A 145 8.88 -27.09 -8.39
N ALA A 146 7.89 -27.74 -9.00
CA ALA A 146 7.01 -27.12 -9.99
C ALA A 146 6.26 -25.89 -9.45
N SER A 147 5.81 -25.93 -8.20
CA SER A 147 5.14 -24.77 -7.57
C SER A 147 6.12 -23.64 -7.25
N ARG A 148 7.33 -23.97 -6.77
CA ARG A 148 8.31 -22.98 -6.28
C ARG A 148 9.16 -22.35 -7.37
N THR A 149 9.26 -22.95 -8.54
CA THR A 149 9.88 -22.33 -9.72
C THR A 149 9.16 -21.04 -10.09
N ALA A 150 9.92 -19.96 -10.31
CA ALA A 150 9.37 -18.68 -10.72
C ALA A 150 8.76 -18.78 -12.12
N ASP A 151 7.57 -18.24 -12.31
CA ASP A 151 6.81 -18.33 -13.55
C ASP A 151 6.45 -16.92 -14.04
N PRO A 152 7.07 -16.42 -15.13
CA PRO A 152 6.78 -15.10 -15.68
C PRO A 152 5.30 -14.87 -16.02
N GLY A 153 4.55 -15.92 -16.40
CA GLY A 153 3.12 -15.81 -16.70
C GLY A 153 2.28 -15.33 -15.51
N ARG A 154 2.79 -15.46 -14.28
CA ARG A 154 2.15 -14.95 -13.07
C ARG A 154 2.13 -13.43 -12.98
N LEU A 155 3.03 -12.72 -13.67
CA LEU A 155 3.00 -11.25 -13.76
C LEU A 155 1.71 -10.77 -14.44
N LEU A 156 1.39 -11.36 -15.60
CA LEU A 156 0.16 -11.06 -16.35
C LEU A 156 -1.09 -11.46 -15.57
N ARG A 157 -1.06 -12.64 -14.92
CA ARG A 157 -2.15 -13.06 -14.02
C ARG A 157 -2.33 -12.08 -12.84
N GLY A 158 -1.23 -11.57 -12.29
CA GLY A 158 -1.23 -10.52 -11.27
C GLY A 158 -1.95 -9.26 -11.74
N TYR A 159 -1.64 -8.78 -12.95
CA TYR A 159 -2.33 -7.65 -13.57
C TYR A 159 -3.85 -7.88 -13.68
N HIS A 160 -4.28 -9.00 -14.27
CA HIS A 160 -5.71 -9.28 -14.44
C HIS A 160 -6.46 -9.42 -13.11
N THR A 161 -5.80 -10.01 -12.10
CA THR A 161 -6.35 -10.14 -10.75
C THR A 161 -6.47 -8.78 -10.08
N ALA A 162 -5.47 -7.91 -10.23
CA ALA A 162 -5.51 -6.54 -9.75
C ALA A 162 -6.64 -5.73 -10.41
N ALA A 163 -6.78 -5.83 -11.73
CA ALA A 163 -7.81 -5.14 -12.50
C ALA A 163 -9.22 -5.52 -12.06
N SER A 164 -9.50 -6.83 -11.93
CA SER A 164 -10.82 -7.31 -11.48
C SER A 164 -11.10 -6.94 -10.02
N THR A 165 -10.09 -7.01 -9.16
CA THR A 165 -10.19 -6.59 -7.75
C THR A 165 -10.50 -5.11 -7.62
N LEU A 166 -9.77 -4.25 -8.35
CA LEU A 166 -9.97 -2.81 -8.32
C LEU A 166 -11.33 -2.41 -8.89
N ASN A 167 -11.79 -3.07 -9.96
CA ASN A 167 -13.13 -2.87 -10.49
C ASN A 167 -14.22 -3.14 -9.42
N LEU A 168 -14.09 -4.24 -8.66
CA LEU A 168 -15.00 -4.52 -7.55
C LEU A 168 -14.88 -3.53 -6.40
N ILE A 169 -13.67 -3.10 -6.05
CA ILE A 169 -13.47 -2.02 -5.06
C ILE A 169 -14.27 -0.78 -5.46
N ARG A 170 -14.11 -0.31 -6.71
CA ARG A 170 -14.83 0.85 -7.24
C ARG A 170 -16.34 0.65 -7.22
N ALA A 171 -16.83 -0.54 -7.61
CA ALA A 171 -18.25 -0.85 -7.58
C ALA A 171 -18.83 -0.81 -6.16
N PHE A 172 -18.13 -1.35 -5.16
CA PHE A 172 -18.58 -1.31 -3.77
C PHE A 172 -18.51 0.09 -3.15
N THR A 173 -17.48 0.88 -3.47
CA THR A 173 -17.28 2.19 -2.83
C THR A 173 -18.07 3.32 -3.47
N GLN A 174 -18.47 3.17 -4.73
CA GLN A 174 -19.28 4.15 -5.47
C GLN A 174 -20.75 3.72 -5.65
N GLY A 175 -21.05 2.41 -5.56
CA GLY A 175 -22.37 1.84 -5.80
C GLY A 175 -23.29 1.77 -4.57
N GLY A 176 -22.94 2.45 -3.47
CA GLY A 176 -23.77 2.52 -2.27
C GLY A 176 -23.54 1.42 -1.21
N PHE A 177 -22.65 0.45 -1.45
CA PHE A 177 -22.26 -0.47 -0.38
C PHE A 177 -21.49 0.24 0.74
N ALA A 178 -20.76 1.31 0.42
CA ALA A 178 -20.02 2.11 1.39
C ALA A 178 -20.85 3.19 2.11
N ASP A 179 -22.18 3.13 2.01
CA ASP A 179 -23.10 4.09 2.62
C ASP A 179 -22.99 4.08 4.15
N LEU A 180 -22.78 5.26 4.75
CA LEU A 180 -22.68 5.41 6.20
C LEU A 180 -23.93 4.93 6.95
N ARG A 181 -25.10 4.87 6.32
CA ARG A 181 -26.32 4.33 6.92
C ARG A 181 -26.23 2.83 7.21
N GLU A 182 -25.42 2.10 6.42
CA GLU A 182 -25.17 0.67 6.63
C GLU A 182 -24.21 0.41 7.81
N VAL A 183 -23.54 1.43 8.33
CA VAL A 183 -22.61 1.30 9.46
C VAL A 183 -23.32 0.76 10.70
N HIS A 184 -24.59 1.11 10.91
CA HIS A 184 -25.40 0.57 12.01
C HIS A 184 -25.52 -0.96 11.95
N SER A 185 -25.75 -1.50 10.75
CA SER A 185 -25.87 -2.96 10.55
C SER A 185 -24.52 -3.65 10.77
N TRP A 186 -23.43 -2.99 10.39
CA TRP A 186 -22.07 -3.51 10.55
C TRP A 186 -21.58 -3.48 12.00
N ASN A 187 -21.84 -2.41 12.73
CA ASN A 187 -21.42 -2.23 14.12
C ASN A 187 -22.26 -3.09 15.10
N LYS A 188 -23.53 -3.35 14.77
CA LYS A 188 -24.38 -4.22 15.60
C LYS A 188 -23.82 -5.64 15.72
N GLY A 189 -23.32 -6.22 14.63
CA GLY A 189 -22.67 -7.53 14.67
C GLY A 189 -21.38 -7.53 15.50
N PHE A 190 -20.65 -6.41 15.54
CA PHE A 190 -19.45 -6.24 16.34
C PHE A 190 -19.75 -6.14 17.85
N ALA A 191 -20.77 -5.36 18.24
CA ALA A 191 -21.15 -5.15 19.65
C ALA A 191 -21.77 -6.40 20.31
N GLN A 192 -22.37 -7.30 19.51
CA GLN A 192 -22.95 -8.56 20.02
C GLN A 192 -21.89 -9.58 20.49
N ASN A 193 -20.61 -9.39 20.17
CA ASN A 193 -19.54 -10.24 20.67
C ASN A 193 -19.21 -9.87 22.14
N PRO A 194 -19.26 -10.81 23.10
CA PRO A 194 -18.95 -10.55 24.51
C PRO A 194 -17.57 -9.93 24.74
N ALA A 195 -16.58 -10.24 23.90
CA ALA A 195 -15.24 -9.65 23.96
C ALA A 195 -15.22 -8.15 23.65
N ASN A 196 -16.29 -7.63 23.03
CA ASN A 196 -16.41 -6.26 22.55
C ASN A 196 -17.36 -5.40 23.41
N GLN A 197 -17.87 -5.90 24.55
CA GLN A 197 -18.73 -5.12 25.46
C GLN A 197 -18.12 -3.76 25.84
N ARG A 198 -16.79 -3.69 25.98
CA ARG A 198 -16.06 -2.44 26.25
C ARG A 198 -16.31 -1.35 25.19
N TYR A 199 -16.64 -1.73 23.95
CA TYR A 199 -16.86 -0.84 22.82
C TYR A 199 -18.34 -0.52 22.55
N GLU A 200 -19.28 -1.10 23.29
CA GLU A 200 -20.72 -0.89 23.10
C GLU A 200 -21.12 0.57 23.26
N ARG A 201 -20.53 1.26 24.25
CA ARG A 201 -20.74 2.70 24.47
C ARG A 201 -20.33 3.52 23.24
N LEU A 202 -19.13 3.28 22.72
CA LEU A 202 -18.62 3.98 21.54
C LEU A 202 -19.49 3.73 20.31
N ALA A 203 -19.92 2.47 20.11
CA ALA A 203 -20.83 2.13 19.01
C ALA A 203 -22.18 2.88 19.13
N THR A 204 -22.71 3.00 20.35
CA THR A 204 -23.95 3.74 20.63
C THR A 204 -23.78 5.25 20.41
N GLU A 205 -22.62 5.81 20.76
CA GLU A 205 -22.31 7.23 20.53
C GLU A 205 -22.20 7.55 19.04
N ILE A 206 -21.54 6.69 18.26
CA ILE A 206 -21.49 6.81 16.79
C ILE A 206 -22.90 6.74 16.20
N ASP A 207 -23.74 5.80 16.67
CA ASP A 207 -25.12 5.66 16.23
C ASP A 207 -25.93 6.95 16.44
N ARG A 208 -25.78 7.58 17.61
CA ARG A 208 -26.43 8.86 17.92
C ARG A 208 -25.91 10.00 17.05
N ALA A 209 -24.61 10.04 16.79
CA ALA A 209 -24.00 11.06 15.94
C ALA A 209 -24.53 11.00 14.50
N ILE A 210 -24.66 9.79 13.94
CA ILE A 210 -25.24 9.59 12.59
C ILE A 210 -26.70 10.06 12.56
N LYS A 211 -27.52 9.65 13.54
CA LYS A 211 -28.92 10.11 13.65
C LYS A 211 -29.03 11.63 13.83
N PHE A 212 -28.09 12.25 14.53
CA PHE A 212 -28.04 13.69 14.67
C PHE A 212 -27.74 14.38 13.34
N MET A 213 -26.76 13.88 12.56
CA MET A 213 -26.47 14.42 11.21
C MET A 213 -27.70 14.32 10.29
N GLU A 214 -28.43 13.21 10.36
CA GLU A 214 -29.71 13.01 9.63
C GLU A 214 -30.77 14.02 10.08
N ALA A 215 -30.99 14.17 11.38
CA ALA A 215 -31.95 15.12 11.92
C ALA A 215 -31.58 16.60 11.64
N ALA A 216 -30.29 16.91 11.50
CA ALA A 216 -29.78 18.24 11.17
C ALA A 216 -29.86 18.55 9.66
N GLY A 217 -30.29 17.60 8.81
CA GLY A 217 -30.43 17.79 7.37
C GLY A 217 -29.12 17.70 6.60
N ALA A 218 -28.13 16.95 7.09
CA ALA A 218 -26.91 16.68 6.32
C ALA A 218 -27.24 15.97 5.01
N ASP A 219 -26.50 16.28 3.94
CA ASP A 219 -26.68 15.62 2.65
C ASP A 219 -26.04 14.23 2.67
N PHE A 220 -26.86 13.21 2.83
CA PHE A 220 -26.38 11.82 2.83
C PHE A 220 -26.03 11.31 1.43
N ASP A 221 -26.41 11.98 0.34
CA ASP A 221 -25.98 11.55 -1.00
C ASP A 221 -24.48 11.78 -1.21
N GLU A 222 -23.88 12.80 -0.57
CA GLU A 222 -22.42 12.95 -0.49
C GLU A 222 -21.76 11.86 0.37
N LEU A 223 -22.50 11.31 1.35
CA LEU A 223 -22.04 10.25 2.26
C LEU A 223 -22.22 8.83 1.70
N ARG A 224 -22.80 8.68 0.50
CA ARG A 224 -22.98 7.38 -0.18
C ARG A 224 -21.75 6.88 -0.91
N ARG A 225 -20.85 7.80 -1.28
CA ARG A 225 -19.64 7.50 -2.05
C ARG A 225 -18.43 7.64 -1.15
N VAL A 226 -17.54 6.66 -1.24
CA VAL A 226 -16.33 6.65 -0.44
C VAL A 226 -15.10 6.64 -1.35
N GLU A 227 -14.24 7.64 -1.18
CA GLU A 227 -12.88 7.60 -1.70
C GLU A 227 -12.14 6.43 -1.04
N PHE A 228 -11.67 5.49 -1.86
CA PHE A 228 -10.93 4.32 -1.41
C PHE A 228 -9.76 4.08 -2.35
N TYR A 229 -8.56 4.17 -1.80
CA TYR A 229 -7.32 4.05 -2.55
C TYR A 229 -6.71 2.66 -2.38
N THR A 230 -5.79 2.30 -3.27
CA THR A 230 -5.02 1.04 -3.19
C THR A 230 -3.55 1.34 -3.02
N GLY A 231 -2.84 0.45 -2.35
CA GLY A 231 -1.39 0.47 -2.38
C GLY A 231 -0.74 -0.87 -2.10
N HIS A 232 0.44 -1.07 -2.66
CA HIS A 232 1.25 -2.27 -2.48
C HIS A 232 2.75 -1.96 -2.40
N GLU A 233 3.55 -2.93 -1.99
CA GLU A 233 5.00 -2.83 -2.04
C GLU A 233 5.44 -2.92 -3.50
N GLY A 234 5.98 -1.85 -4.06
CA GLY A 234 6.50 -1.91 -5.42
C GLY A 234 7.85 -2.62 -5.44
N LEU A 235 7.77 -3.96 -5.44
CA LEU A 235 8.90 -4.85 -5.22
C LEU A 235 9.48 -5.36 -6.54
N LEU A 236 8.63 -5.78 -7.47
CA LEU A 236 9.02 -6.47 -8.70
C LEU A 236 9.10 -5.50 -9.86
N MET A 237 10.32 -5.18 -10.29
CA MET A 237 10.52 -4.14 -11.30
C MET A 237 10.02 -4.56 -12.69
N ASP A 238 9.98 -5.87 -12.96
CA ASP A 238 9.36 -6.45 -14.17
C ASP A 238 7.83 -6.28 -14.22
N TYR A 239 7.20 -5.87 -13.11
CA TYR A 239 5.79 -5.49 -13.03
C TYR A 239 5.62 -3.98 -12.92
N GLU A 240 6.36 -3.32 -12.02
CA GLU A 240 6.18 -1.90 -11.73
C GLU A 240 6.59 -1.00 -12.91
N ARG A 241 7.73 -1.29 -13.57
CA ARG A 241 8.23 -0.47 -14.65
C ARG A 241 7.33 -0.51 -15.91
N PRO A 242 6.81 -1.67 -16.35
CA PRO A 242 5.78 -1.74 -17.38
C PRO A 242 4.47 -1.04 -17.00
N MET A 243 4.14 -1.01 -15.71
CA MET A 243 2.95 -0.31 -15.21
C MET A 243 3.12 1.20 -15.10
N THR A 244 4.27 1.76 -15.45
CA THR A 244 4.51 3.21 -15.46
C THR A 244 4.10 3.85 -16.78
N ARG A 245 3.22 4.84 -16.70
CA ARG A 245 2.76 5.64 -17.85
C ARG A 245 3.20 7.08 -17.71
N ILE A 246 3.42 7.74 -18.84
CA ILE A 246 3.59 9.20 -18.90
C ILE A 246 2.18 9.81 -18.96
N ASP A 247 1.84 10.63 -17.96
CA ASP A 247 0.57 11.35 -17.95
C ASP A 247 0.54 12.38 -19.09
N SER A 248 -0.55 12.39 -19.86
CA SER A 248 -0.70 13.26 -21.02
C SER A 248 -0.92 14.74 -20.68
N ARG A 249 -1.32 15.05 -19.43
CA ARG A 249 -1.57 16.42 -18.95
C ARG A 249 -0.28 17.08 -18.48
N THR A 250 0.59 16.33 -17.80
CA THR A 250 1.80 16.86 -17.14
C THR A 250 3.11 16.42 -17.79
N ALA A 251 3.08 15.44 -18.68
CA ALA A 251 4.27 14.77 -19.23
C ALA A 251 5.21 14.20 -18.16
N THR A 252 4.66 13.81 -17.00
CA THR A 252 5.42 13.18 -15.91
C THR A 252 5.05 11.71 -15.73
N PRO A 253 5.97 10.87 -15.23
CA PRO A 253 5.71 9.45 -15.02
C PRO A 253 4.89 9.17 -13.76
N TYR A 254 3.91 8.28 -13.89
CA TYR A 254 3.13 7.72 -12.80
C TYR A 254 3.17 6.19 -12.90
N ASN A 255 3.48 5.52 -11.80
CA ASN A 255 3.25 4.09 -11.72
C ASN A 255 1.76 3.85 -11.50
N THR A 256 1.10 3.36 -12.55
CA THR A 256 -0.35 3.17 -12.59
C THR A 256 -0.77 1.77 -12.12
N SER A 257 0.13 1.02 -11.48
CA SER A 257 -0.21 -0.24 -10.81
C SER A 257 -1.03 -0.01 -9.53
N SER A 258 -0.90 1.17 -8.90
CA SER A 258 -1.64 1.53 -7.69
C SER A 258 -1.62 3.03 -7.42
N HIS A 259 -2.49 3.49 -6.51
CA HIS A 259 -2.49 4.90 -6.10
C HIS A 259 -1.26 5.24 -5.26
N PHE A 260 -0.94 4.37 -4.29
CA PHE A 260 0.18 4.50 -3.37
C PHE A 260 1.12 3.31 -3.50
N LEU A 261 2.43 3.54 -3.43
CA LEU A 261 3.41 2.47 -3.45
C LEU A 261 4.40 2.67 -2.31
N TRP A 262 4.90 1.59 -1.71
CA TRP A 262 5.99 1.73 -0.73
C TRP A 262 7.22 0.90 -1.06
N ILE A 263 8.35 1.39 -0.56
CA ILE A 263 9.63 0.69 -0.54
C ILE A 263 9.76 -0.05 0.79
N GLY A 264 10.04 -1.35 0.72
CA GLY A 264 10.18 -2.22 1.87
C GLY A 264 11.48 -2.00 2.65
N GLU A 265 11.53 -2.51 3.88
CA GLU A 265 12.71 -2.42 4.75
C GLU A 265 13.96 -3.06 4.11
N ARG A 266 13.78 -4.06 3.24
CA ARG A 266 14.85 -4.85 2.61
C ARG A 266 15.24 -4.36 1.20
N THR A 267 14.66 -3.24 0.77
CA THR A 267 14.82 -2.68 -0.58
C THR A 267 14.98 -1.15 -0.56
N ARG A 268 15.20 -0.55 0.61
CA ARG A 268 15.33 0.91 0.79
C ARG A 268 16.78 1.41 0.79
N GLU A 269 17.70 0.67 0.18
CA GLU A 269 19.08 1.11 0.02
C GLU A 269 19.10 2.44 -0.74
N LEU A 270 19.76 3.46 -0.17
CA LEU A 270 19.79 4.81 -0.76
C LEU A 270 20.23 4.79 -2.22
N ASP A 271 21.28 4.03 -2.54
CA ASP A 271 21.83 3.89 -3.90
C ASP A 271 21.30 2.65 -4.65
N GLY A 272 20.22 2.06 -4.15
CA GLY A 272 19.57 0.89 -4.74
C GLY A 272 18.56 1.27 -5.83
N ALA A 273 18.27 0.28 -6.68
CA ALA A 273 17.35 0.40 -7.80
C ALA A 273 15.94 0.89 -7.40
N HIS A 274 15.38 0.39 -6.29
CA HIS A 274 14.04 0.78 -5.84
C HIS A 274 13.97 2.28 -5.52
N VAL A 275 14.87 2.79 -4.67
CA VAL A 275 14.88 4.21 -4.30
C VAL A 275 15.08 5.11 -5.52
N ASP A 276 15.98 4.74 -6.43
CA ASP A 276 16.16 5.49 -7.69
C ASP A 276 14.89 5.54 -8.55
N TYR A 277 14.23 4.40 -8.79
CA TYR A 277 12.99 4.38 -9.57
C TYR A 277 11.87 5.19 -8.89
N PHE A 278 11.68 5.01 -7.59
CA PHE A 278 10.63 5.69 -6.84
C PHE A 278 10.85 7.20 -6.74
N SER A 279 12.09 7.68 -6.79
CA SER A 279 12.39 9.11 -6.85
C SER A 279 11.82 9.79 -8.11
N LYS A 280 11.60 9.02 -9.18
CA LYS A 280 11.24 9.56 -10.51
C LYS A 280 9.76 9.54 -10.82
N ILE A 281 8.98 8.64 -10.22
CA ILE A 281 7.52 8.61 -10.40
C ILE A 281 6.83 9.70 -9.55
N ARG A 282 5.61 10.10 -9.89
CA ARG A 282 4.83 11.14 -9.19
C ARG A 282 3.83 10.64 -8.14
N ASN A 283 3.71 9.33 -7.96
CA ASN A 283 2.86 8.75 -6.92
C ASN A 283 3.26 9.27 -5.52
N PRO A 284 2.32 9.44 -4.58
CA PRO A 284 2.71 9.46 -3.17
C PRO A 284 3.33 8.10 -2.82
N ILE A 285 4.43 8.14 -2.07
CA ILE A 285 5.26 6.96 -1.80
C ILE A 285 5.51 6.78 -0.31
N GLY A 286 5.57 5.52 0.10
CA GLY A 286 5.93 5.11 1.45
C GLY A 286 7.35 4.55 1.52
N VAL A 287 8.00 4.71 2.68
CA VAL A 287 9.24 3.99 2.99
C VAL A 287 9.13 3.37 4.37
N LYS A 288 9.39 2.07 4.46
CA LYS A 288 9.43 1.35 5.74
C LYS A 288 10.66 1.75 6.53
N LEU A 289 10.50 2.13 7.80
CA LEU A 289 11.62 2.42 8.70
C LEU A 289 11.63 1.42 9.86
N GLY A 290 12.65 0.57 9.91
CA GLY A 290 12.92 -0.35 11.01
C GLY A 290 13.67 0.30 12.18
N PRO A 291 13.81 -0.42 13.31
CA PRO A 291 14.38 0.10 14.56
C PRO A 291 15.87 0.44 14.51
N SER A 292 16.57 0.08 13.42
CA SER A 292 17.98 0.42 13.19
C SER A 292 18.17 1.62 12.25
N THR A 293 17.09 2.30 11.86
CA THR A 293 17.17 3.49 11.00
C THR A 293 17.79 4.63 11.80
N SER A 294 18.83 5.27 11.25
CA SER A 294 19.41 6.49 11.82
C SER A 294 18.74 7.75 11.27
N PRO A 295 18.84 8.89 11.98
CA PRO A 295 18.42 10.20 11.48
C PRO A 295 18.99 10.54 10.09
N ASP A 296 20.29 10.32 9.88
CA ASP A 296 20.97 10.61 8.61
C ASP A 296 20.36 9.84 7.43
N VAL A 297 20.00 8.58 7.65
CA VAL A 297 19.34 7.76 6.62
C VAL A 297 17.94 8.27 6.34
N ALA A 298 17.18 8.68 7.36
CA ALA A 298 15.86 9.26 7.16
C ALA A 298 15.94 10.58 6.35
N LEU A 299 16.88 11.47 6.69
CA LEU A 299 17.10 12.73 5.96
C LEU A 299 17.52 12.50 4.51
N ALA A 300 18.49 11.61 4.27
CA ALA A 300 18.94 11.26 2.92
C ALA A 300 17.83 10.63 2.07
N LEU A 301 16.93 9.84 2.69
CA LEU A 301 15.74 9.32 2.01
C LEU A 301 14.80 10.45 1.59
N ILE A 302 14.59 11.48 2.43
CA ILE A 302 13.75 12.62 2.05
C ILE A 302 14.40 13.38 0.90
N ASP A 303 15.69 13.68 0.98
CA ASP A 303 16.40 14.42 -0.07
C ASP A 303 16.31 13.73 -1.43
N LYS A 304 16.29 12.39 -1.45
CA LYS A 304 16.18 11.60 -2.68
C LYS A 304 14.75 11.42 -3.18
N LEU A 305 13.78 11.26 -2.28
CA LEU A 305 12.40 10.85 -2.64
C LEU A 305 11.40 12.01 -2.67
N ASP A 306 11.71 13.10 -1.98
CA ASP A 306 10.92 14.33 -1.87
C ASP A 306 11.84 15.58 -1.85
N PRO A 307 12.63 15.79 -2.92
CA PRO A 307 13.60 16.89 -2.97
C PRO A 307 12.94 18.27 -2.86
N GLU A 308 11.71 18.40 -3.36
CA GLU A 308 10.92 19.65 -3.34
C GLU A 308 10.10 19.83 -2.06
N ARG A 309 10.20 18.89 -1.10
CA ARG A 309 9.44 18.89 0.17
C ARG A 309 7.92 19.03 -0.06
N GLU A 310 7.40 18.37 -1.09
CA GLU A 310 6.00 18.44 -1.51
C GLU A 310 5.11 17.74 -0.47
N PRO A 311 4.18 18.45 0.20
CA PRO A 311 3.27 17.83 1.17
C PRO A 311 2.52 16.63 0.57
N GLY A 312 2.45 15.53 1.33
CA GLY A 312 1.79 14.30 0.90
C GLY A 312 2.59 13.43 -0.08
N ARG A 313 3.77 13.88 -0.54
CA ARG A 313 4.67 13.09 -1.39
C ARG A 313 5.24 11.87 -0.68
N LEU A 314 5.80 12.06 0.51
CA LEU A 314 6.54 11.03 1.23
C LEU A 314 5.83 10.64 2.53
N THR A 315 5.78 9.34 2.79
CA THR A 315 5.25 8.75 4.02
C THR A 315 6.30 7.84 4.65
N PHE A 316 6.63 8.06 5.92
CA PHE A 316 7.44 7.13 6.70
C PHE A 316 6.56 6.14 7.46
N ILE A 317 6.74 4.86 7.15
CA ILE A 317 5.99 3.75 7.74
C ILE A 317 6.88 3.05 8.78
N THR A 318 6.75 3.46 10.03
CA THR A 318 7.60 3.02 11.13
C THR A 318 7.18 1.63 11.64
N ARG A 319 8.13 0.71 11.76
CA ARG A 319 7.88 -0.69 12.19
C ARG A 319 8.87 -1.13 13.26
N MET A 320 8.98 -0.31 14.30
CA MET A 320 10.05 -0.41 15.32
C MET A 320 9.89 -1.62 16.27
N GLY A 321 8.66 -2.07 16.48
CA GLY A 321 8.31 -3.06 17.51
C GLY A 321 8.01 -2.40 18.86
N ALA A 322 7.11 -3.01 19.64
CA ALA A 322 6.55 -2.44 20.86
C ALA A 322 7.61 -2.15 21.93
N GLY A 323 8.65 -2.98 22.00
CA GLY A 323 9.76 -2.82 22.94
C GLY A 323 10.82 -1.79 22.55
N LYS A 324 10.80 -1.27 21.31
CA LYS A 324 11.85 -0.35 20.81
C LYS A 324 11.33 1.01 20.35
N ILE A 325 10.03 1.13 20.04
CA ILE A 325 9.48 2.34 19.42
C ILE A 325 9.71 3.61 20.25
N ARG A 326 9.64 3.52 21.58
CA ARG A 326 9.81 4.68 22.47
C ARG A 326 11.22 5.27 22.46
N ASP A 327 12.22 4.47 22.09
CA ASP A 327 13.62 4.90 22.03
C ASP A 327 14.05 5.21 20.59
N ALA A 328 13.62 4.38 19.63
CA ALA A 328 14.08 4.46 18.25
C ALA A 328 13.37 5.53 17.41
N LEU A 329 12.12 5.88 17.71
CA LEU A 329 11.35 6.84 16.91
C LEU A 329 11.67 8.31 17.24
N PRO A 330 11.78 8.76 18.51
CA PRO A 330 11.95 10.19 18.81
C PRO A 330 13.13 10.86 18.10
N PRO A 331 14.34 10.27 18.02
CA PRO A 331 15.47 10.90 17.32
C PRO A 331 15.20 11.13 15.82
N LEU A 332 14.41 10.27 15.18
CA LEU A 332 14.01 10.44 13.78
C LEU A 332 13.01 11.60 13.63
N LEU A 333 12.05 11.71 14.54
CA LEU A 333 11.06 12.79 14.53
C LEU A 333 11.73 14.15 14.72
N GLU A 334 12.67 14.25 15.67
CA GLU A 334 13.43 15.47 15.96
C GLU A 334 14.24 15.91 14.74
N ALA A 335 15.08 15.04 14.19
CA ALA A 335 15.91 15.39 13.03
C ALA A 335 15.09 15.78 11.79
N VAL A 336 13.99 15.06 11.51
CA VAL A 336 13.11 15.39 10.38
C VAL A 336 12.41 16.72 10.61
N LYS A 337 11.93 16.99 11.84
CA LYS A 337 11.33 18.28 12.19
C LYS A 337 12.32 19.42 12.01
N ASP A 338 13.56 19.25 12.47
CA ASP A 338 14.62 20.27 12.38
C ASP A 338 15.04 20.55 10.93
N SER A 339 14.91 19.57 10.03
CA SER A 339 15.13 19.75 8.59
C SER A 339 14.04 20.57 7.88
N GLY A 340 12.91 20.83 8.54
CA GLY A 340 11.73 21.49 7.97
C GLY A 340 10.88 20.59 7.06
N ALA A 341 11.27 19.33 6.85
CA ALA A 341 10.49 18.38 6.09
C ALA A 341 9.21 17.94 6.82
N ARG A 342 8.15 17.67 6.06
CA ARG A 342 6.84 17.26 6.59
C ARG A 342 6.34 15.97 5.94
N PRO A 343 7.07 14.84 6.04
CA PRO A 343 6.53 13.56 5.60
C PRO A 343 5.35 13.16 6.49
N LEU A 344 4.43 12.37 5.94
CA LEU A 344 3.40 11.72 6.75
C LEU A 344 4.03 10.60 7.60
N TRP A 345 3.72 10.54 8.89
CA TRP A 345 4.17 9.46 9.76
C TRP A 345 3.06 8.42 9.98
N VAL A 346 3.37 7.17 9.67
CA VAL A 346 2.47 6.02 9.84
C VAL A 346 3.13 5.01 10.76
N THR A 347 2.34 4.40 11.64
CA THR A 347 2.77 3.27 12.46
C THR A 347 2.33 1.96 11.81
N ASP A 348 3.27 1.06 11.56
CA ASP A 348 3.05 -0.35 11.24
C ASP A 348 3.35 -1.18 12.50
N PRO A 349 2.32 -1.48 13.31
CA PRO A 349 2.48 -2.19 14.57
C PRO A 349 2.62 -3.70 14.39
N MET A 350 2.69 -4.21 13.16
CA MET A 350 2.66 -5.65 12.88
C MET A 350 4.07 -6.19 12.65
N HIS A 351 4.78 -5.65 11.65
CA HIS A 351 6.01 -6.25 11.17
C HIS A 351 7.17 -6.18 12.18
N GLY A 352 7.15 -5.21 13.10
CA GLY A 352 8.16 -5.09 14.17
C GLY A 352 7.95 -6.04 15.35
N ASN A 353 6.81 -6.76 15.39
CA ASN A 353 6.39 -7.59 16.51
C ASN A 353 6.22 -9.08 16.14
N GLY A 354 6.71 -9.49 14.97
CA GLY A 354 6.70 -10.90 14.57
C GLY A 354 7.60 -11.74 15.49
N ILE A 355 7.04 -12.79 16.08
CA ILE A 355 7.80 -13.79 16.83
C ILE A 355 8.34 -14.80 15.82
N THR A 356 9.66 -15.06 15.82
CA THR A 356 10.21 -16.22 15.11
C THR A 356 10.07 -17.40 16.06
N THR A 357 9.02 -18.19 15.89
CA THR A 357 8.77 -19.43 16.66
C THR A 357 9.54 -20.61 16.10
#